data_AF-A0A5E4KGH8-F1
#
_entry.id   AF-A0A5E4KGH8-F1
#
_cell.length_a   1.000
_cell.length_b   1.000
_cell.length_c   1.000
_cell.angle_alpha   90.00
_cell.angle_beta   90.00
_cell.angle_gamma   90.00
#
_symmetry.space_group_name_H-M   'P 1'
#
loop_
_entity.id
_entity.type
_entity.pdbx_description
1 polymer ?
#
loop_
_entity_poly.entity_id
_entity_poly.type
_entity_poly.pdbx_seq_one_letter_code
_entity_poly.pdbx_strand_id
1 'polypeptide(L)'
;MNTYCPLIKEECKGNECVMWKDEKCSIVMFMKFMEIVAQRVEKETEEEISNEIKLSTSEETVEEIPNGIKLSTPEELAAELISFAKKEFPEEDESGSIYIITDFFWRSKNIEKRYLPADIQLKIYKAERLAQKQLNSEREVRGVKEKEQLEKEKPDLSSLVDPCVGWANEQGLKKVTEADVDAFLVEKNIDVSPRTKRRALCAMVNSKLKKEKTELSSLVNPCVDWVKEHGLKKVTEADVDTFLLEKNKDVSPRTKKRELCAMVKKATACD
;
A
#
# COMPACT_ATOMS: atom_id res chain seq x y z
N MET A 1 26.80 -32.73 16.60
CA MET A 1 25.59 -33.59 16.63
C MET A 1 24.97 -33.54 15.24
N ASN A 2 24.95 -34.65 14.50
CA ASN A 2 24.36 -34.68 13.16
C ASN A 2 22.83 -34.64 13.30
N THR A 3 22.23 -33.48 13.08
CA THR A 3 20.77 -33.31 13.03
C THR A 3 20.25 -33.94 11.74
N TYR A 4 19.70 -35.13 11.90
CA TYR A 4 19.11 -35.94 10.84
C TYR A 4 17.87 -35.25 10.25
N CYS A 5 17.79 -35.16 8.92
CA CYS A 5 16.57 -34.72 8.25
C CYS A 5 15.68 -35.93 7.96
N PRO A 6 14.44 -35.95 8.45
CA PRO A 6 13.56 -37.10 8.27
C PRO A 6 13.10 -37.32 6.83
N LEU A 7 13.28 -36.34 5.93
CA LEU A 7 12.79 -36.40 4.54
C LEU A 7 13.88 -36.78 3.52
N ILE A 8 15.12 -36.36 3.73
CA ILE A 8 16.24 -36.58 2.79
C ILE A 8 17.42 -37.06 3.61
N LYS A 9 17.44 -38.37 3.84
CA LYS A 9 18.27 -39.04 4.86
C LYS A 9 19.78 -38.95 4.57
N GLU A 10 20.17 -38.76 3.31
CA GLU A 10 21.57 -38.86 2.88
C GLU A 10 22.19 -37.51 2.45
N GLU A 11 21.40 -36.48 2.16
CA GLU A 11 21.90 -35.19 1.61
C GLU A 11 21.65 -33.97 2.50
N CYS A 12 20.91 -34.12 3.60
CA CYS A 12 20.58 -32.95 4.41
C CYS A 12 21.72 -32.57 5.35
N LYS A 13 22.23 -31.35 5.17
CA LYS A 13 23.33 -30.78 5.96
C LYS A 13 22.88 -30.15 7.31
N GLY A 14 21.77 -30.62 7.88
CA GLY A 14 21.26 -30.13 9.18
C GLY A 14 21.10 -28.60 9.21
N ASN A 15 21.84 -27.93 10.10
CA ASN A 15 21.80 -26.47 10.28
C ASN A 15 22.34 -25.65 9.09
N GLU A 16 22.99 -26.28 8.11
CA GLU A 16 23.39 -25.62 6.85
C GLU A 16 22.27 -25.64 5.80
N CYS A 17 21.17 -26.35 6.06
CA CYS A 17 20.01 -26.35 5.19
C CYS A 17 19.19 -25.07 5.43
N VAL A 18 18.86 -24.34 4.35
CA VAL A 18 18.05 -23.09 4.40
C VAL A 18 16.69 -23.29 5.08
N MET A 19 16.20 -24.53 5.11
CA MET A 19 14.92 -24.87 5.74
C MET A 19 15.02 -25.10 7.26
N TRP A 20 16.22 -25.08 7.84
CA TRP A 20 16.43 -25.15 9.28
C TRP A 20 16.49 -23.76 9.91
N LYS A 21 15.68 -23.55 10.95
CA LYS A 21 15.70 -22.34 11.76
C LYS A 21 15.52 -22.71 13.22
N ASP A 22 16.37 -22.17 14.09
CA ASP A 22 16.32 -22.39 15.54
C ASP A 22 16.26 -23.89 15.90
N GLU A 23 17.14 -24.70 15.30
CA GLU A 23 17.20 -26.17 15.48
C GLU A 23 15.91 -26.93 15.07
N LYS A 24 15.06 -26.34 14.24
CA LYS A 24 13.84 -26.98 13.71
C LYS A 24 13.79 -26.93 12.19
N CYS A 25 13.37 -28.03 11.56
CA CYS A 25 13.12 -28.09 10.12
C CYS A 25 11.73 -27.53 9.78
N SER A 26 11.68 -26.48 8.96
CA SER A 26 10.45 -25.78 8.57
C SER A 26 9.47 -26.68 7.82
N ILE A 27 9.96 -27.64 7.03
CA ILE A 27 9.10 -28.60 6.30
C ILE A 27 8.39 -29.55 7.27
N VAL A 28 9.10 -30.03 8.29
CA VAL A 28 8.51 -30.90 9.32
C VAL A 28 7.47 -30.12 10.14
N MET A 29 7.75 -28.86 10.46
CA MET A 29 6.78 -27.98 11.12
C MET A 29 5.53 -27.77 10.26
N PHE A 30 5.69 -27.56 8.96
CA PHE A 30 4.57 -27.43 8.02
C PHE A 30 3.76 -28.73 7.92
N MET A 31 4.40 -29.89 7.80
CA MET A 31 3.69 -31.18 7.75
C MET A 31 2.93 -31.45 9.05
N LYS A 32 3.52 -31.18 10.21
CA LYS A 32 2.81 -31.30 11.50
C LYS A 32 1.63 -30.32 11.60
N PHE A 33 1.79 -29.11 11.08
CA PHE A 33 0.69 -28.15 11.02
C PHE A 33 -0.43 -28.66 10.10
N MET A 34 -0.10 -29.19 8.93
CA MET A 34 -1.07 -29.79 8.01
C MET A 34 -1.74 -31.03 8.59
N GLU A 35 -1.04 -31.84 9.37
CA GLU A 35 -1.60 -32.97 10.09
C GLU A 35 -2.58 -32.51 11.18
N ILE A 36 -2.25 -31.43 11.91
CA ILE A 36 -3.17 -30.81 12.88
C ILE A 36 -4.41 -30.24 12.17
N VAL A 37 -4.24 -29.59 11.02
CA VAL A 37 -5.35 -29.08 10.21
C VAL A 37 -6.19 -30.24 9.68
N ALA A 38 -5.57 -31.30 9.17
CA ALA A 38 -6.27 -32.49 8.68
C ALA A 38 -7.03 -33.20 9.80
N GLN A 39 -6.45 -33.36 10.99
CA GLN A 39 -7.14 -33.95 12.16
C GLN A 39 -8.27 -33.05 12.69
N ARG A 40 -8.14 -31.73 12.56
CA ARG A 40 -9.25 -30.80 12.85
C ARG A 40 -10.35 -30.93 11.81
N VAL A 41 -10.00 -31.00 10.52
CA VAL A 41 -10.95 -31.27 9.45
C VAL A 41 -11.60 -32.64 9.63
N GLU A 42 -10.90 -33.68 10.07
CA GLU A 42 -11.46 -35.02 10.34
C GLU A 42 -12.41 -35.02 11.56
N LYS A 43 -12.07 -34.29 12.63
CA LYS A 43 -12.96 -34.16 13.80
C LYS A 43 -14.15 -33.25 13.55
N GLU A 44 -13.93 -32.16 12.82
CA GLU A 44 -14.99 -31.27 12.36
C GLU A 44 -15.86 -32.01 11.34
N THR A 45 -15.31 -32.82 10.43
CA THR A 45 -16.12 -33.64 9.50
C THR A 45 -16.84 -34.79 10.20
N GLU A 46 -16.35 -35.44 11.25
CA GLU A 46 -17.17 -36.45 11.95
C GLU A 46 -18.36 -35.84 12.72
N GLU A 47 -18.18 -34.68 13.37
CA GLU A 47 -19.27 -33.96 14.03
C GLU A 47 -20.18 -33.21 13.04
N GLU A 48 -19.63 -32.65 11.96
CA GLU A 48 -20.38 -32.00 10.89
C GLU A 48 -21.10 -33.02 10.02
N ILE A 49 -20.53 -34.18 9.67
CA ILE A 49 -21.24 -35.25 8.94
C ILE A 49 -22.36 -35.85 9.79
N SER A 50 -22.20 -35.98 11.11
CA SER A 50 -23.30 -36.43 11.99
C SER A 50 -24.45 -35.43 12.05
N ASN A 51 -24.16 -34.13 11.97
CA ASN A 51 -25.15 -33.06 11.95
C ASN A 51 -25.71 -32.79 10.54
N GLU A 52 -24.90 -32.91 9.48
CA GLU A 52 -25.29 -32.79 8.07
C GLU A 52 -26.14 -33.98 7.65
N ILE A 53 -25.85 -35.21 8.07
CA ILE A 53 -26.73 -36.37 7.76
C ILE A 53 -28.10 -36.21 8.43
N LYS A 54 -28.22 -35.48 9.54
CA LYS A 54 -29.51 -35.11 10.14
C LYS A 54 -30.18 -33.89 9.48
N LEU A 55 -29.42 -33.02 8.80
CA LEU A 55 -29.92 -31.81 8.14
C LEU A 55 -30.22 -32.00 6.64
N SER A 56 -29.59 -32.97 5.98
CA SER A 56 -29.73 -33.30 4.55
C SER A 56 -30.91 -34.24 4.23
N THR A 57 -31.78 -34.49 5.22
CA THR A 57 -33.17 -34.97 4.99
C THR A 57 -34.21 -33.86 5.19
N SER A 58 -33.79 -32.60 5.14
CA SER A 58 -34.70 -31.54 4.69
C SER A 58 -34.53 -31.45 3.18
N GLU A 59 -35.62 -31.63 2.43
CA GLU A 59 -35.63 -31.34 1.00
C GLU A 59 -35.05 -29.93 0.83
N GLU A 60 -33.85 -29.82 0.26
CA GLU A 60 -33.34 -28.53 -0.23
C GLU A 60 -34.38 -28.05 -1.23
N THR A 61 -35.27 -27.17 -0.76
CA THR A 61 -36.18 -26.45 -1.62
C THR A 61 -35.28 -25.72 -2.60
N VAL A 62 -35.21 -26.21 -3.84
CA VAL A 62 -34.53 -25.55 -4.94
C VAL A 62 -35.05 -24.13 -4.94
N GLU A 63 -34.28 -23.18 -4.38
CA GLU A 63 -34.72 -21.80 -4.30
C GLU A 63 -35.05 -21.37 -5.72
N GLU A 64 -36.32 -21.01 -5.93
CA GLU A 64 -36.79 -20.70 -7.27
C GLU A 64 -36.01 -19.49 -7.78
N ILE A 65 -35.15 -19.75 -8.77
CA ILE A 65 -34.36 -18.70 -9.40
C ILE A 65 -35.31 -17.60 -9.87
N PRO A 66 -35.12 -16.34 -9.42
CA PRO A 66 -36.04 -15.27 -9.72
C PRO A 66 -36.28 -15.13 -11.23
N ASN A 67 -37.55 -15.00 -11.64
CA ASN A 67 -37.93 -14.92 -13.06
C ASN A 67 -37.23 -13.78 -13.80
N GLY A 68 -36.89 -12.69 -13.10
CA GLY A 68 -36.08 -11.61 -13.67
C GLY A 68 -34.77 -12.13 -14.27
N ILE A 69 -34.06 -13.03 -13.59
CA ILE A 69 -32.78 -13.57 -14.05
C ILE A 69 -32.95 -14.57 -15.21
N LYS A 70 -34.03 -15.35 -15.17
CA LYS A 70 -34.36 -16.30 -16.24
C LYS A 70 -34.67 -15.57 -17.54
N LEU A 71 -35.40 -14.46 -17.46
CA LEU A 71 -35.85 -13.70 -18.63
C LEU A 71 -34.80 -12.70 -19.14
N SER A 72 -33.97 -12.14 -18.25
CA SER A 72 -32.97 -11.15 -18.66
C SER A 72 -31.86 -11.75 -19.53
N THR A 73 -31.36 -10.93 -20.42
CA THR A 73 -30.14 -11.19 -21.20
C THR A 73 -28.88 -10.92 -20.36
N PRO A 74 -27.72 -11.50 -20.71
CA PRO A 74 -26.45 -11.13 -20.07
C PRO A 74 -26.15 -9.62 -20.11
N GLU A 75 -26.54 -8.94 -21.18
CA GLU A 75 -26.31 -7.51 -21.40
C GLU A 75 -27.15 -6.64 -20.45
N GLU A 76 -28.42 -6.99 -20.25
CA GLU A 76 -29.29 -6.32 -19.28
C GLU A 76 -28.79 -6.50 -17.84
N LEU A 77 -28.41 -7.73 -17.49
CA LEU A 77 -27.83 -8.03 -16.17
C LEU A 77 -26.51 -7.28 -15.95
N ALA A 78 -25.69 -7.13 -16.99
CA ALA A 78 -24.46 -6.35 -16.92
C ALA A 78 -24.76 -4.86 -16.67
N ALA A 79 -25.74 -4.29 -17.37
CA ALA A 79 -26.15 -2.90 -17.19
C ALA A 79 -26.72 -2.63 -15.79
N GLU A 80 -27.50 -3.56 -15.25
CA GLU A 80 -27.97 -3.51 -13.86
C GLU A 80 -26.80 -3.58 -12.86
N LEU A 81 -25.85 -4.50 -13.08
CA LEU A 81 -24.69 -4.65 -12.21
C LEU A 81 -23.80 -3.39 -12.22
N ILE A 82 -23.62 -2.75 -13.38
CA ILE A 82 -22.90 -1.47 -13.49
C ILE A 82 -23.65 -0.37 -12.72
N SER A 83 -24.97 -0.32 -12.85
CA SER A 83 -25.79 0.69 -12.17
C SER A 83 -25.75 0.51 -10.66
N PHE A 84 -25.82 -0.74 -10.20
CA PHE A 84 -25.64 -1.11 -8.79
C PHE A 84 -24.25 -0.71 -8.28
N ALA A 85 -23.19 -1.04 -9.02
CA ALA A 85 -21.82 -0.69 -8.68
C ALA A 85 -21.66 0.83 -8.49
N LYS A 86 -22.16 1.64 -9.45
CA LYS A 86 -22.07 3.11 -9.39
C LYS A 86 -22.87 3.72 -8.24
N LYS A 87 -23.95 3.07 -7.81
CA LYS A 87 -24.83 3.56 -6.75
C LYS A 87 -24.33 3.19 -5.37
N GLU A 88 -23.99 1.93 -5.15
CA GLU A 88 -23.67 1.38 -3.83
C GLU A 88 -22.18 1.48 -3.50
N PHE A 89 -21.32 1.61 -4.52
CA PHE A 89 -19.86 1.75 -4.38
C PHE A 89 -19.41 3.02 -5.09
N PRO A 90 -19.75 4.21 -4.55
CA PRO A 90 -19.31 5.48 -5.10
C PRO A 90 -17.78 5.58 -5.12
N GLU A 91 -17.27 6.38 -6.05
CA GLU A 91 -15.89 6.37 -6.55
C GLU A 91 -14.79 6.60 -5.50
N GLU A 92 -15.11 7.10 -4.30
CA GLU A 92 -14.11 7.35 -3.25
C GLU A 92 -13.48 6.08 -2.67
N ASP A 93 -14.17 4.93 -2.82
CA ASP A 93 -13.72 3.59 -2.44
C ASP A 93 -13.28 2.75 -3.65
N GLU A 94 -12.25 3.22 -4.37
CA GLU A 94 -11.62 2.50 -5.50
C GLU A 94 -11.09 1.10 -5.15
N SER A 95 -11.07 0.74 -3.86
CA SER A 95 -10.63 -0.56 -3.33
C SER A 95 -11.64 -1.69 -3.49
N GLY A 96 -12.88 -1.41 -3.90
CA GLY A 96 -13.88 -2.44 -4.18
C GLY A 96 -13.42 -3.36 -5.30
N SER A 97 -12.93 -4.55 -4.98
CA SER A 97 -12.72 -5.61 -5.97
C SER A 97 -14.05 -5.91 -6.65
N ILE A 98 -14.06 -6.05 -7.98
CA ILE A 98 -15.27 -6.45 -8.72
C ILE A 98 -15.90 -7.72 -8.14
N TYR A 99 -15.09 -8.62 -7.60
CA TYR A 99 -15.54 -9.82 -6.93
C TYR A 99 -16.51 -9.52 -5.77
N ILE A 100 -16.20 -8.50 -4.97
CA ILE A 100 -17.02 -8.06 -3.85
C ILE A 100 -18.32 -7.43 -4.36
N ILE A 101 -18.21 -6.55 -5.37
CA ILE A 101 -19.36 -5.87 -5.97
C ILE A 101 -20.34 -6.88 -6.56
N THR A 102 -19.84 -7.88 -7.29
CA THR A 102 -20.70 -8.90 -7.89
C THR A 102 -21.35 -9.75 -6.81
N ASP A 103 -20.60 -10.20 -5.79
CA ASP A 103 -21.17 -10.97 -4.67
C ASP A 103 -22.33 -10.21 -3.99
N PHE A 104 -22.14 -8.92 -3.67
CA PHE A 104 -23.23 -8.10 -3.11
C PHE A 104 -24.40 -7.92 -4.06
N PHE A 105 -24.14 -7.70 -5.35
CA PHE A 105 -25.20 -7.56 -6.35
C PHE A 105 -26.07 -8.81 -6.40
N TRP A 106 -25.48 -10.00 -6.51
CA TRP A 106 -26.25 -11.25 -6.61
C TRP A 106 -26.95 -11.61 -5.30
N ARG A 107 -26.33 -11.35 -4.15
CA ARG A 107 -27.01 -11.47 -2.84
C ARG A 107 -28.21 -10.53 -2.73
N SER A 108 -28.12 -9.30 -3.25
CA SER A 108 -29.25 -8.35 -3.26
C SER A 108 -30.43 -8.83 -4.11
N LYS A 109 -30.19 -9.80 -5.01
CA LYS A 109 -31.19 -10.46 -5.85
C LYS A 109 -31.66 -11.80 -5.28
N ASN A 110 -31.25 -12.16 -4.04
CA ASN A 110 -31.43 -13.50 -3.46
C ASN A 110 -30.89 -14.61 -4.36
N ILE A 111 -29.64 -14.47 -4.79
CA ILE A 111 -28.97 -15.49 -5.62
C ILE A 111 -27.68 -15.92 -4.95
N GLU A 112 -27.64 -17.18 -4.52
CA GLU A 112 -26.41 -17.86 -4.15
C GLU A 112 -25.81 -18.56 -5.38
N LYS A 113 -24.63 -18.13 -5.82
CA LYS A 113 -24.02 -18.62 -7.06
C LYS A 113 -23.64 -20.11 -7.05
N ARG A 114 -23.44 -20.69 -5.86
CA ARG A 114 -22.83 -22.02 -5.70
C ARG A 114 -23.69 -23.14 -6.27
N TYR A 115 -25.01 -22.99 -6.25
CA TYR A 115 -25.96 -24.08 -6.55
C TYR A 115 -26.86 -23.80 -7.77
N LEU A 116 -26.45 -22.88 -8.65
CA LEU A 116 -27.26 -22.53 -9.82
C LEU A 116 -27.12 -23.56 -10.94
N PRO A 117 -28.18 -23.78 -11.75
CA PRO A 117 -28.10 -24.51 -13.03
C PRO A 117 -27.04 -23.92 -13.98
N ALA A 118 -26.42 -24.77 -14.78
CA ALA A 118 -25.28 -24.41 -15.62
C ALA A 118 -25.57 -23.29 -16.64
N ASP A 119 -26.79 -23.25 -17.19
CA ASP A 119 -27.23 -22.21 -18.13
C ASP A 119 -27.33 -20.84 -17.43
N ILE A 120 -27.84 -20.80 -16.21
CA ILE A 120 -27.93 -19.59 -15.38
C ILE A 120 -26.53 -19.17 -14.92
N GLN A 121 -25.68 -20.09 -14.49
CA GLN A 121 -24.28 -19.79 -14.15
C GLN A 121 -23.54 -19.15 -15.33
N LEU A 122 -23.69 -19.72 -16.54
CA LEU A 122 -23.05 -19.19 -17.74
C LEU A 122 -23.57 -17.78 -18.08
N LYS A 123 -24.87 -17.55 -17.90
CA LYS A 123 -25.50 -16.23 -18.10
C LYS A 123 -24.93 -15.19 -17.13
N ILE A 124 -24.89 -15.51 -15.84
CA ILE A 124 -24.31 -14.66 -14.79
C ILE A 124 -22.85 -14.34 -15.11
N TYR A 125 -22.05 -15.36 -15.44
CA TYR A 125 -20.64 -15.18 -15.76
C TYR A 125 -20.43 -14.23 -16.95
N LYS A 126 -21.25 -14.35 -18.01
CA LYS A 126 -21.20 -13.42 -19.15
C LYS A 126 -21.54 -11.99 -18.73
N ALA A 127 -22.59 -11.80 -17.92
CA ALA A 127 -22.98 -10.50 -17.42
C ALA A 127 -21.87 -9.84 -16.58
N GLU A 128 -21.26 -10.59 -15.66
CA GLU A 128 -20.14 -10.12 -14.85
C GLU A 128 -18.93 -9.72 -15.69
N ARG A 129 -18.57 -10.52 -16.71
CA ARG A 129 -17.47 -10.20 -17.62
C ARG A 129 -17.73 -8.93 -18.42
N LEU A 130 -18.95 -8.73 -18.90
CA LEU A 130 -19.34 -7.52 -19.65
C LEU A 130 -19.26 -6.29 -18.74
N ALA A 131 -19.86 -6.36 -17.56
CA ALA A 131 -19.84 -5.29 -16.58
C ALA A 131 -18.40 -4.95 -16.16
N GLN A 132 -17.58 -5.96 -15.88
CA GLN A 132 -16.18 -5.76 -15.50
C GLN A 132 -15.37 -5.08 -16.61
N LYS A 133 -15.57 -5.49 -17.87
CA LYS A 133 -14.91 -4.86 -19.01
C LYS A 133 -15.28 -3.37 -19.11
N GLN A 134 -16.56 -3.04 -18.95
CA GLN A 134 -17.03 -1.67 -19.03
C GLN A 134 -16.50 -0.82 -17.86
N LEU A 135 -16.62 -1.29 -16.62
CA LEU A 135 -16.12 -0.59 -15.44
C LEU A 135 -14.60 -0.34 -15.52
N ASN A 136 -13.84 -1.31 -16.02
CA ASN A 136 -12.42 -1.13 -16.27
C ASN A 136 -12.14 -0.06 -17.34
N SER A 137 -12.86 -0.09 -18.47
CA SER A 137 -12.67 0.92 -19.53
C SER A 137 -13.03 2.33 -19.07
N GLU A 138 -14.10 2.49 -18.28
CA GLU A 138 -14.47 3.77 -17.69
C GLU A 138 -13.41 4.27 -16.71
N ARG A 139 -12.85 3.37 -15.89
CA ARG A 139 -11.76 3.67 -14.96
C ARG A 139 -10.49 4.08 -15.70
N GLU A 140 -10.13 3.41 -16.79
CA GLU A 140 -8.98 3.77 -17.63
C GLU A 140 -9.15 5.16 -18.25
N VAL A 141 -10.30 5.43 -18.87
CA VAL A 141 -10.60 6.74 -19.47
C VAL A 141 -10.56 7.85 -18.42
N ARG A 142 -11.12 7.61 -17.22
CA ARG A 142 -11.04 8.57 -16.11
C ARG A 142 -9.59 8.78 -15.66
N GLY A 143 -8.82 7.71 -15.47
CA GLY A 143 -7.42 7.80 -15.06
C GLY A 143 -6.56 8.56 -16.08
N VAL A 144 -6.85 8.46 -17.38
CA VAL A 144 -6.20 9.29 -18.40
C VAL A 144 -6.56 10.76 -18.24
N LYS A 145 -7.86 11.10 -18.08
CA LYS A 145 -8.31 12.48 -17.87
C LYS A 145 -7.71 13.10 -16.61
N GLU A 146 -7.65 12.35 -15.52
CA GLU A 146 -7.03 12.80 -14.26
C GLU A 146 -5.53 13.07 -14.43
N LYS A 147 -4.81 12.21 -15.16
CA LYS A 147 -3.39 12.43 -15.47
C LYS A 147 -3.20 13.68 -16.32
N GLU A 148 -4.00 13.87 -17.37
CA GLU A 148 -3.93 15.06 -18.21
C GLU A 148 -4.21 16.34 -17.41
N GLN A 149 -5.18 16.31 -16.49
CA GLN A 149 -5.44 17.44 -15.59
C GLN A 149 -4.26 17.67 -14.65
N LEU A 150 -3.69 16.61 -14.06
CA LEU A 150 -2.53 16.71 -13.20
C LEU A 150 -1.31 17.28 -13.94
N GLU A 151 -1.11 16.92 -15.21
CA GLU A 151 -0.03 17.46 -16.04
C GLU A 151 -0.23 18.95 -16.34
N LYS A 152 -1.46 19.37 -16.64
CA LYS A 152 -1.79 20.80 -16.83
C LYS A 152 -1.52 21.64 -15.59
N GLU A 153 -1.80 21.08 -14.42
CA GLU A 153 -1.65 21.77 -13.13
C GLU A 153 -0.30 21.54 -12.45
N LYS A 154 0.55 20.70 -13.05
CA LYS A 154 1.90 20.43 -12.54
C LYS A 154 2.74 21.69 -12.32
N PRO A 155 2.69 22.74 -13.17
CA PRO A 155 3.41 23.99 -12.92
C PRO A 155 2.96 24.65 -11.61
N ASP A 156 1.64 24.70 -11.38
CA ASP A 156 1.05 25.30 -10.18
C ASP A 156 1.44 24.49 -8.95
N LEU A 157 1.35 23.16 -9.00
CA LEU A 157 1.81 22.28 -7.92
C LEU A 157 3.31 22.43 -7.65
N SER A 158 4.12 22.61 -8.69
CA SER A 158 5.57 22.80 -8.54
C SER A 158 5.90 24.10 -7.80
N SER A 159 5.09 25.14 -7.98
CA SER A 159 5.25 26.40 -7.26
C SER A 159 4.99 26.27 -5.75
N LEU A 160 4.20 25.27 -5.33
CA LEU A 160 3.86 25.00 -3.93
C LEU A 160 4.90 24.13 -3.21
N VAL A 161 5.79 23.46 -3.94
CA VAL A 161 6.78 22.54 -3.35
C VAL A 161 7.70 23.27 -2.39
N ASP A 162 8.25 24.41 -2.80
CA ASP A 162 9.26 25.13 -2.01
C ASP A 162 8.66 25.76 -0.76
N PRO A 163 7.49 26.45 -0.84
CA PRO A 163 6.74 26.86 0.35
C PRO A 163 6.40 25.71 1.29
N CYS A 164 5.96 24.56 0.77
CA CYS A 164 5.60 23.41 1.59
C CYS A 164 6.82 22.75 2.25
N VAL A 165 7.97 22.71 1.57
CA VAL A 165 9.26 22.25 2.15
C VAL A 165 9.73 23.21 3.24
N GLY A 166 9.62 24.52 3.01
CA GLY A 166 9.92 25.54 4.02
C GLY A 166 9.09 25.35 5.28
N TRP A 167 7.77 25.24 5.10
CA TRP A 167 6.83 24.97 6.18
C TRP A 167 7.14 23.66 6.92
N ALA A 168 7.41 22.56 6.19
CA ALA A 168 7.75 21.28 6.82
C ALA A 168 9.02 21.38 7.66
N ASN A 169 10.04 22.12 7.19
CA ASN A 169 11.27 22.36 7.94
C ASN A 169 11.03 23.23 9.19
N GLU A 170 10.12 24.20 9.14
CA GLU A 170 9.71 25.01 10.31
C GLU A 170 9.02 24.16 11.37
N GLN A 171 8.19 23.20 10.94
CA GLN A 171 7.53 22.23 11.81
C GLN A 171 8.48 21.10 12.28
N GLY A 172 9.74 21.07 11.82
CA GLY A 172 10.71 20.03 12.16
C GLY A 172 10.39 18.66 11.56
N LEU A 173 9.58 18.62 10.50
CA LEU A 173 9.16 17.39 9.82
C LEU A 173 10.26 16.88 8.89
N LYS A 174 10.65 15.61 9.09
CA LYS A 174 11.60 14.90 8.20
C LYS A 174 10.93 14.31 6.96
N LYS A 175 9.60 14.16 7.02
CA LYS A 175 8.73 13.61 6.00
C LYS A 175 7.35 14.22 6.21
N VAL A 176 6.65 14.46 5.12
CA VAL A 176 5.30 15.01 5.06
C VAL A 176 4.32 13.90 4.67
N THR A 177 3.17 13.84 5.31
CA THR A 177 2.03 12.96 4.99
C THR A 177 0.95 13.72 4.20
N GLU A 178 -0.08 13.03 3.71
CA GLU A 178 -1.22 13.71 3.07
C GLU A 178 -1.87 14.71 4.05
N ALA A 179 -2.01 14.34 5.33
CA ALA A 179 -2.58 15.21 6.36
C ALA A 179 -1.71 16.45 6.64
N ASP A 180 -0.39 16.33 6.57
CA ASP A 180 0.52 17.47 6.73
C ASP A 180 0.43 18.44 5.53
N VAL A 181 0.24 17.90 4.32
CA VAL A 181 -0.04 18.74 3.13
C VAL A 181 -1.38 19.46 3.30
N ASP A 182 -2.40 18.78 3.79
CA ASP A 182 -3.70 19.42 4.06
C ASP A 182 -3.58 20.54 5.10
N ALA A 183 -2.84 20.31 6.18
CA ALA A 183 -2.56 21.34 7.19
C ALA A 183 -1.86 22.57 6.57
N PHE A 184 -0.84 22.35 5.74
CA PHE A 184 -0.16 23.41 5.00
C PHE A 184 -1.11 24.19 4.07
N LEU A 185 -1.92 23.49 3.27
CA LEU A 185 -2.84 24.11 2.32
C LEU A 185 -3.91 24.94 3.04
N VAL A 186 -4.45 24.44 4.15
CA VAL A 186 -5.40 25.17 4.99
C VAL A 186 -4.75 26.41 5.60
N GLU A 187 -3.54 26.29 6.15
CA GLU A 187 -2.82 27.42 6.76
C GLU A 187 -2.53 28.53 5.74
N LYS A 188 -2.16 28.16 4.51
CA LYS A 188 -1.89 29.11 3.43
C LYS A 188 -3.14 29.55 2.67
N ASN A 189 -4.31 29.06 3.04
CA ASN A 189 -5.60 29.33 2.39
C ASN A 189 -5.56 29.04 0.88
N ILE A 190 -4.98 27.90 0.50
CA ILE A 190 -4.84 27.43 -0.88
C ILE A 190 -5.79 26.27 -1.09
N ASP A 191 -6.72 26.42 -2.04
CA ASP A 191 -7.61 25.32 -2.43
C ASP A 191 -6.99 24.49 -3.56
N VAL A 192 -6.67 23.23 -3.24
CA VAL A 192 -6.21 22.24 -4.21
C VAL A 192 -7.16 21.05 -4.16
N SER A 193 -8.22 21.12 -4.96
CA SER A 193 -9.42 20.31 -4.74
C SER A 193 -9.26 18.78 -4.93
N PRO A 194 -8.43 18.19 -5.82
CA PRO A 194 -8.33 16.73 -5.96
C PRO A 194 -7.32 16.02 -5.02
N ARG A 195 -7.75 14.89 -4.43
CA ARG A 195 -6.89 13.94 -3.67
C ARG A 195 -5.60 13.56 -4.42
N THR A 196 -5.70 13.39 -5.74
CA THR A 196 -4.55 13.08 -6.61
C THR A 196 -3.49 14.18 -6.61
N LYS A 197 -3.90 15.45 -6.50
CA LYS A 197 -2.98 16.59 -6.43
C LYS A 197 -2.29 16.68 -5.07
N ARG A 198 -3.01 16.43 -3.98
CA ARG A 198 -2.43 16.31 -2.62
C ARG A 198 -1.36 15.24 -2.56
N ARG A 199 -1.65 14.06 -3.13
CA ARG A 199 -0.69 12.95 -3.26
C ARG A 199 0.54 13.33 -4.07
N ALA A 200 0.34 13.97 -5.22
CA ALA A 200 1.44 14.42 -6.07
C ALA A 200 2.33 15.44 -5.32
N LEU A 201 1.73 16.45 -4.68
CA LEU A 201 2.46 17.44 -3.88
C LEU A 201 3.23 16.79 -2.73
N CYS A 202 2.59 15.90 -1.97
CA CYS A 202 3.22 15.14 -0.89
C CYS A 202 4.46 14.35 -1.39
N ALA A 203 4.34 13.66 -2.53
CA ALA A 203 5.44 12.92 -3.13
C ALA A 203 6.60 13.83 -3.60
N MET A 204 6.27 14.96 -4.23
CA MET A 204 7.26 15.96 -4.68
C MET A 204 8.01 16.58 -3.51
N VAL A 205 7.31 16.99 -2.45
CA VAL A 205 7.88 17.57 -1.22
C VAL A 205 8.80 16.57 -0.53
N ASN A 206 8.35 15.32 -0.35
CA ASN A 206 9.17 14.27 0.26
C ASN A 206 10.42 13.94 -0.56
N SER A 207 10.31 13.97 -1.88
CA SER A 207 11.47 13.77 -2.77
C SER A 207 12.49 14.89 -2.59
N LYS A 208 12.04 16.14 -2.44
CA LYS A 208 12.92 17.29 -2.20
C LYS A 208 13.57 17.22 -0.80
N LEU A 209 12.80 16.98 0.26
CA LEU A 209 13.33 16.79 1.62
C LEU A 209 14.40 15.69 1.69
N LYS A 210 14.19 14.57 0.98
CA LYS A 210 15.18 13.48 0.90
C LYS A 210 16.47 13.90 0.20
N LYS A 211 16.37 14.66 -0.90
CA LYS A 211 17.55 15.19 -1.62
C LYS A 211 18.34 16.13 -0.71
N GLU A 212 17.66 17.08 -0.08
CA GLU A 212 18.28 18.04 0.83
C GLU A 212 19.01 17.33 1.99
N LYS A 213 18.41 16.29 2.57
CA LYS A 213 19.06 15.48 3.61
C LYS A 213 20.31 14.75 3.11
N THR A 214 20.26 14.24 1.87
CA THR A 214 21.40 13.53 1.27
C THR A 214 22.55 14.49 1.00
N GLU A 215 22.24 15.69 0.50
CA GLU A 215 23.21 16.79 0.32
C GLU A 215 23.79 17.24 1.66
N LEU A 216 22.97 17.37 2.70
CA LEU A 216 23.46 17.72 4.04
C LEU A 216 24.40 16.65 4.60
N SER A 217 24.05 15.38 4.41
CA SER A 217 24.84 14.24 4.90
C SER A 217 26.20 14.14 4.20
N SER A 218 26.28 14.49 2.91
CA SER A 218 27.56 14.48 2.18
C SER A 218 28.51 15.61 2.59
N LEU A 219 28.01 16.65 3.27
CA LEU A 219 28.81 17.74 3.82
C LEU A 219 29.40 17.44 5.20
N VAL A 220 28.92 16.39 5.90
CA VAL A 220 29.35 16.08 7.27
C VAL A 220 30.85 15.78 7.32
N ASN A 221 31.34 14.80 6.54
CA ASN A 221 32.75 14.42 6.58
C ASN A 221 33.69 15.54 6.11
N PRO A 222 33.43 16.24 4.98
CA PRO A 222 34.24 17.39 4.59
C PRO A 222 34.30 18.49 5.65
N CYS A 223 33.22 18.71 6.40
CA CYS A 223 33.20 19.67 7.50
C CYS A 223 34.00 19.17 8.71
N VAL A 224 33.91 17.87 9.05
CA VAL A 224 34.73 17.23 10.09
C VAL A 224 36.23 17.36 9.76
N ASP A 225 36.61 17.08 8.51
CA ASP A 225 38.01 17.18 8.07
C ASP A 225 38.50 18.63 8.17
N TRP A 226 37.68 19.59 7.72
CA TRP A 226 37.98 21.01 7.83
C TRP A 226 38.15 21.47 9.29
N VAL A 227 37.29 21.00 10.20
CA VAL A 227 37.37 21.27 11.64
C VAL A 227 38.69 20.75 12.23
N LYS A 228 39.16 19.57 11.79
CA LYS A 228 40.44 18.99 12.21
C LYS A 228 41.63 19.79 11.69
N GLU A 229 41.60 20.17 10.41
CA GLU A 229 42.65 21.00 9.78
C GLU A 229 42.84 22.34 10.50
N HIS A 230 41.75 22.93 11.00
CA HIS A 230 41.77 24.20 11.73
C HIS A 230 41.96 24.05 13.25
N GLY A 231 42.15 22.83 13.76
CA GLY A 231 42.42 22.57 15.17
C GLY A 231 41.27 22.95 16.11
N LEU A 232 40.03 22.95 15.62
CA LEU A 232 38.87 23.37 16.39
C LEU A 232 38.44 22.29 17.39
N LYS A 233 38.53 22.59 18.69
CA LYS A 233 38.13 21.65 19.76
C LYS A 233 36.61 21.55 19.96
N LYS A 234 35.85 22.56 19.54
CA LYS A 234 34.40 22.62 19.67
C LYS A 234 33.81 23.32 18.46
N VAL A 235 32.91 22.64 17.77
CA VAL A 235 32.25 23.16 16.58
C VAL A 235 31.04 24.00 17.00
N THR A 236 30.89 25.19 16.42
CA THR A 236 29.76 26.10 16.60
C THR A 236 28.99 26.27 15.28
N GLU A 237 27.83 26.93 15.32
CA GLU A 237 27.09 27.28 14.09
C GLU A 237 27.91 28.21 13.19
N ALA A 238 28.70 29.12 13.78
CA ALA A 238 29.56 30.06 13.05
C ALA A 238 30.69 29.35 12.31
N ASP A 239 31.26 28.29 12.89
CA ASP A 239 32.31 27.50 12.21
C ASP A 239 31.76 26.77 10.98
N VAL A 240 30.53 26.25 11.09
CA VAL A 240 29.82 25.65 9.95
C VAL A 240 29.52 26.69 8.88
N ASP A 241 29.13 27.91 9.26
CA ASP A 241 28.93 29.01 8.32
C ASP A 241 30.21 29.37 7.56
N THR A 242 31.34 29.47 8.27
CA THR A 242 32.66 29.72 7.65
C THR A 242 33.03 28.61 6.66
N PHE A 243 32.88 27.34 7.06
CA PHE A 243 33.11 26.21 6.18
C PHE A 243 32.24 26.26 4.91
N LEU A 244 30.95 26.54 5.05
CA LEU A 244 30.02 26.62 3.92
C LEU A 244 30.38 27.77 2.97
N LEU A 245 30.78 28.92 3.50
CA LEU A 245 31.27 30.05 2.72
C LEU A 245 32.54 29.70 1.94
N GLU A 246 33.52 29.07 2.57
CA GLU A 246 34.77 28.65 1.92
C GLU A 246 34.55 27.62 0.80
N LYS A 247 33.60 26.69 1.00
CA LYS A 247 33.25 25.69 -0.01
C LYS A 247 32.25 26.20 -1.06
N ASN A 248 31.86 27.48 -0.99
CA ASN A 248 30.85 28.10 -1.84
C ASN A 248 29.54 27.26 -1.88
N LYS A 249 29.08 26.82 -0.70
CA LYS A 249 27.88 26.02 -0.50
C LYS A 249 26.81 26.86 0.18
N ASP A 250 25.64 26.96 -0.45
CA ASP A 250 24.47 27.57 0.19
C ASP A 250 23.61 26.49 0.85
N VAL A 251 23.35 26.67 2.15
CA VAL A 251 22.47 25.84 2.94
C VAL A 251 21.45 26.76 3.61
N SER A 252 20.40 27.10 2.86
CA SER A 252 19.25 27.86 3.33
C SER A 252 18.09 26.89 3.53
N PRO A 253 17.76 26.51 4.78
CA PRO A 253 17.53 27.41 5.91
C PRO A 253 18.48 27.21 7.12
N ARG A 254 18.42 28.15 8.07
CA ARG A 254 19.12 28.10 9.39
C ARG A 254 18.93 26.77 10.13
N THR A 255 17.77 26.13 9.98
CA THR A 255 17.46 24.80 10.55
C THR A 255 18.40 23.72 10.01
N LYS A 256 18.76 23.76 8.73
CA LYS A 256 19.71 22.83 8.12
C LYS A 256 21.15 23.08 8.59
N LYS A 257 21.55 24.34 8.79
CA LYS A 257 22.86 24.69 9.36
C LYS A 257 23.01 24.14 10.79
N ARG A 258 21.94 24.25 11.58
CA ARG A 258 21.85 23.64 12.92
C ARG A 258 21.94 22.12 12.88
N GLU A 259 21.23 21.49 11.94
CA GLU A 259 21.28 20.05 11.74
C GLU A 259 22.69 19.59 11.34
N LEU A 260 23.33 20.26 10.39
CA LEU A 260 24.72 19.99 10.00
C LEU A 260 25.68 20.16 11.18
N CYS A 261 25.56 21.26 11.94
CA CYS A 261 26.34 21.50 13.16
C CYS A 261 26.16 20.37 14.19
N ALA A 262 24.93 19.89 14.39
CA ALA A 262 24.65 18.78 15.29
C ALA A 262 25.25 17.45 14.77
N MET A 263 25.18 17.19 13.47
CA MET A 263 25.79 16.01 12.84
C MET A 263 27.31 16.02 12.97
N VAL A 264 27.96 17.16 12.69
CA VAL A 264 29.42 17.32 12.80
C VAL A 264 29.88 17.17 14.25
N LYS A 265 29.20 17.82 15.22
CA LYS A 265 29.50 17.64 16.65
C LYS A 265 29.43 16.18 17.09
N LYS A 266 28.45 15.43 16.57
CA LYS A 266 28.30 14.02 16.89
C LYS A 266 29.44 13.20 16.28
N ALA A 267 29.84 13.50 15.05
CA ALA A 267 30.92 12.81 14.37
C ALA A 267 32.29 13.08 15.03
N THR A 268 32.59 14.33 15.40
CA THR A 268 33.85 14.69 16.06
C THR A 268 33.97 14.21 17.50
N ALA A 269 32.87 13.84 18.15
CA ALA A 269 32.87 13.26 19.50
C ALA A 269 33.12 11.73 19.50
N CYS A 270 33.07 11.07 18.33
CA CYS A 270 33.29 9.63 18.20
C CYS A 270 34.74 9.27 17.80
N ASP A 271 35.56 10.27 17.45
CA ASP A 271 37.01 10.15 17.20
C ASP A 271 37.81 10.51 18.46
#